data_AF-A0A1G7E6H6-F1
#
_entry.id   AF-A0A1G7E6H6-F1
#
_cell.length_a   1.000
_cell.length_b   1.000
_cell.length_c   1.000
_cell.angle_alpha   90.00
_cell.angle_beta   90.00
_cell.angle_gamma   90.00
#
_symmetry.space_group_name_H-M   'P 1'
#
loop_
_entity.id
_entity.type
_entity.pdbx_description
1 polymer ?
#
loop_
_entity_poly.entity_id
_entity_poly.type
_entity_poly.pdbx_seq_one_letter_code
_entity_poly.pdbx_strand_id
1 'polypeptide(L)'
;MDFAAVNWAYVGFPVMIISFGVFVFYALKRQWDWRALLVGLVHLPVAFIHAAAPFRGSLDPNYVGYNGGLVHADKGFEVLVFASFVLVGATACAAIAVQNRNDLRNAFIAMFDSVILLIFATPIIADLLAGRFTDSRIEFGEYLQFGGFSAFLFEFMLVAAPYAFGLWWSLGKLKQMQRQA
;
A
#
# COMPACT_ATOMS: atom_id res chain seq x y z
N MET A 1 -9.66 -12.21 26.65
CA MET A 1 -8.69 -11.10 26.68
C MET A 1 -9.41 -9.90 26.11
N ASP A 2 -9.35 -8.73 26.77
CA ASP A 2 -9.95 -7.52 26.23
C ASP A 2 -9.04 -6.93 25.15
N PHE A 3 -9.47 -7.03 23.89
CA PHE A 3 -8.72 -6.53 22.75
C PHE A 3 -8.93 -5.03 22.50
N ALA A 4 -9.88 -4.38 23.20
CA ALA A 4 -10.16 -2.95 23.03
C ALA A 4 -9.00 -2.05 23.50
N ALA A 5 -8.21 -2.52 24.47
CA ALA A 5 -7.07 -1.79 25.02
C ALA A 5 -5.73 -2.12 24.32
N VAL A 6 -5.74 -2.93 23.27
CA VAL A 6 -4.50 -3.34 22.57
C VAL A 6 -3.96 -2.17 21.76
N ASN A 7 -2.71 -1.81 22.00
CA ASN A 7 -1.99 -0.91 21.11
C ASN A 7 -1.62 -1.66 19.82
N TRP A 8 -2.42 -1.44 18.78
CA TRP A 8 -2.29 -2.07 17.46
C TRP A 8 -0.96 -1.80 16.77
N ALA A 9 -0.21 -0.76 17.17
CA ALA A 9 1.14 -0.54 16.67
C ALA A 9 2.07 -1.73 17.02
N TYR A 10 1.90 -2.35 18.19
CA TYR A 10 2.68 -3.54 18.58
C TYR A 10 2.39 -4.77 17.73
N VAL A 11 1.25 -4.80 17.02
CA VAL A 11 0.93 -5.85 16.03
C VAL A 11 1.47 -5.45 14.65
N GLY A 12 1.28 -4.19 14.26
CA GLY A 12 1.76 -3.68 12.97
C GLY A 12 3.28 -3.71 12.82
N PHE A 13 4.04 -3.37 13.86
CA PHE A 13 5.52 -3.32 13.80
C PHE A 13 6.15 -4.68 13.49
N PRO A 14 5.84 -5.79 14.19
CA PRO A 14 6.36 -7.11 13.84
C PRO A 14 6.04 -7.55 12.41
N VAL A 15 4.80 -7.33 11.96
CA VAL A 15 4.37 -7.65 10.58
C VAL A 15 5.18 -6.84 9.57
N MET A 16 5.49 -5.59 9.89
CA MET A 16 6.32 -4.74 9.06
C MET A 16 7.79 -5.16 9.06
N ILE A 17 8.34 -5.57 10.21
CA ILE A 17 9.70 -6.12 10.30
C ILE A 17 9.82 -7.35 9.40
N ILE A 18 8.82 -8.23 9.39
CA ILE A 18 8.79 -9.40 8.50
C ILE A 18 8.76 -8.95 7.04
N SER A 19 7.85 -8.04 6.68
CA SER A 19 7.71 -7.53 5.30
C SER A 19 8.99 -6.85 4.80
N PHE A 20 9.61 -6.03 5.65
CA PHE A 20 10.89 -5.39 5.39
C PHE A 20 12.04 -6.42 5.29
N GLY A 21 12.05 -7.42 6.16
CA GLY A 21 13.02 -8.51 6.14
C GLY A 21 12.98 -9.31 4.84
N VAL A 22 11.78 -9.58 4.32
CA VAL A 22 11.60 -10.20 2.99
C VAL A 22 12.19 -9.32 1.90
N PHE A 23 11.87 -8.02 1.89
CA PHE A 23 12.46 -7.07 0.94
C PHE A 23 13.99 -7.04 1.00
N VAL A 24 14.56 -6.89 2.20
CA VAL A 24 16.02 -6.86 2.42
C VAL A 24 16.67 -8.16 1.94
N PHE A 25 16.11 -9.32 2.30
CA PHE A 25 16.63 -10.62 1.87
C PHE A 25 16.76 -10.72 0.34
N TYR A 26 15.78 -10.22 -0.42
CA TYR A 26 15.85 -10.21 -1.88
C TYR A 26 16.73 -9.08 -2.42
N ALA A 27 16.71 -7.89 -1.81
CA ALA A 27 17.56 -6.77 -2.20
C ALA A 27 19.06 -7.10 -2.04
N LEU A 28 19.43 -7.88 -1.03
CA LEU A 28 20.81 -8.33 -0.82
C LEU A 28 21.35 -9.22 -1.95
N LYS A 29 20.47 -9.80 -2.78
CA LYS A 29 20.87 -10.60 -3.96
C LYS A 29 21.32 -9.76 -5.16
N ARG A 30 21.21 -8.42 -5.07
CA ARG A 30 21.72 -7.42 -6.05
C ARG A 30 21.31 -7.67 -7.51
N GLN A 31 20.06 -8.04 -7.75
CA GLN A 31 19.50 -8.23 -9.10
C GLN A 31 18.68 -7.01 -9.58
N TRP A 32 18.77 -5.90 -8.87
CA TRP A 32 17.95 -4.71 -9.08
C TRP A 32 18.72 -3.58 -9.74
N ASP A 33 18.00 -2.74 -10.48
CA ASP A 33 18.43 -1.37 -10.77
C ASP A 33 17.87 -0.40 -9.70
N TRP A 34 18.39 0.83 -9.65
CA TRP A 34 17.99 1.79 -8.61
C TRP A 34 16.48 2.10 -8.64
N ARG A 35 15.83 1.98 -9.81
CA ARG A 35 14.38 2.20 -9.96
C ARG A 35 13.60 1.07 -9.34
N ALA A 36 14.03 -0.18 -9.56
CA ALA A 36 13.47 -1.36 -8.94
C ALA A 36 13.55 -1.31 -7.41
N LEU A 37 14.68 -0.82 -6.88
CA LEU A 37 14.86 -0.61 -5.45
C LEU A 37 13.88 0.45 -4.93
N LEU A 38 13.74 1.57 -5.64
CA LEU A 38 12.80 2.64 -5.30
C LEU A 38 11.35 2.13 -5.32
N VAL A 39 10.94 1.42 -6.39
CA VAL A 39 9.61 0.80 -6.47
C VAL A 39 9.38 -0.11 -5.27
N GLY A 40 10.34 -0.96 -4.91
CA GLY A 40 10.16 -1.83 -3.75
C GLY A 40 10.09 -1.09 -2.42
N LEU A 41 10.88 -0.02 -2.24
CA LEU A 41 10.84 0.81 -1.04
C LEU A 41 9.51 1.54 -0.89
N VAL A 42 8.90 2.06 -1.97
CA VAL A 42 7.66 2.83 -1.87
C VAL A 42 6.43 1.98 -1.59
N HIS A 43 6.48 0.66 -1.84
CA HIS A 43 5.41 -0.28 -1.47
C HIS A 43 5.37 -0.59 0.04
N LEU A 44 6.51 -0.50 0.72
CA LEU A 44 6.66 -0.87 2.12
C LEU A 44 5.89 0.04 3.10
N PRO A 45 5.86 1.39 2.94
CA PRO A 45 5.00 2.26 3.73
C PRO A 45 3.50 1.90 3.64
N VAL A 46 3.02 1.49 2.47
CA VAL A 46 1.61 1.11 2.32
C VAL A 46 1.34 -0.23 3.01
N ALA A 47 2.26 -1.19 2.89
CA ALA A 47 2.22 -2.41 3.69
C ALA A 47 2.18 -2.10 5.19
N PHE A 48 2.98 -1.13 5.66
CA PHE A 48 2.99 -0.71 7.06
C PHE A 48 1.63 -0.15 7.52
N ILE A 49 1.02 0.75 6.74
CA ILE A 49 -0.31 1.32 7.06
C ILE A 49 -1.37 0.21 7.20
N HIS A 50 -1.25 -0.85 6.42
CA HIS A 50 -2.19 -1.98 6.43
C HIS A 50 -1.75 -3.14 7.34
N ALA A 51 -0.61 -3.06 8.02
CA ALA A 51 -0.02 -4.20 8.73
C ALA A 51 -0.88 -4.67 9.92
N ALA A 52 -1.50 -3.74 10.64
CA ALA A 52 -2.33 -4.05 11.80
C ALA A 52 -3.81 -4.30 11.44
N ALA A 53 -4.28 -3.78 10.31
CA ALA A 53 -5.70 -3.77 9.93
C ALA A 53 -6.33 -5.18 9.81
N PRO A 54 -5.67 -6.23 9.29
CA PRO A 54 -6.21 -7.60 9.26
C PRO A 54 -6.57 -8.14 10.65
N PHE A 55 -5.69 -7.87 11.62
CA PHE A 55 -5.87 -8.32 13.01
C PHE A 55 -6.85 -7.43 13.74
N ARG A 56 -6.75 -6.12 13.56
CA ARG A 56 -7.66 -5.15 14.17
C ARG A 56 -9.10 -5.38 13.72
N GLY A 57 -9.31 -5.59 12.42
CA GLY A 57 -10.63 -5.88 11.86
C GLY A 57 -11.30 -7.14 12.43
N SER A 58 -10.51 -8.14 12.85
CA SER A 58 -11.01 -9.42 13.37
C SER A 58 -11.13 -9.47 14.90
N LEU A 59 -10.35 -8.67 15.62
CA LEU A 59 -10.20 -8.79 17.07
C LEU A 59 -10.65 -7.54 17.86
N ASP A 60 -10.62 -6.34 17.25
CA ASP A 60 -10.99 -5.09 17.92
C ASP A 60 -12.51 -4.86 17.83
N PRO A 61 -13.25 -4.90 18.96
CA PRO A 61 -14.69 -4.66 18.93
C PRO A 61 -15.06 -3.22 18.52
N ASN A 62 -14.16 -2.27 18.74
CA ASN A 62 -14.35 -0.84 18.49
C ASN A 62 -13.85 -0.40 17.11
N TYR A 63 -13.26 -1.30 16.32
CA TYR A 63 -12.80 -0.95 15.00
C TYR A 63 -13.98 -0.75 14.04
N VAL A 64 -14.03 0.44 13.45
CA VAL A 64 -15.14 0.89 12.59
C VAL A 64 -15.03 0.41 11.14
N GLY A 65 -13.91 -0.20 10.76
CA GLY A 65 -13.67 -0.66 9.39
C GLY A 65 -12.79 0.28 8.57
N TYR A 66 -12.82 0.11 7.25
CA TYR A 66 -12.05 0.89 6.28
C TYR A 66 -12.98 1.77 5.45
N ASN A 67 -12.73 3.08 5.48
CA ASN A 67 -13.51 4.11 4.78
C ASN A 67 -12.61 4.95 3.87
N GLY A 68 -11.71 4.30 3.13
CA GLY A 68 -10.68 4.98 2.34
C GLY A 68 -10.72 4.54 0.88
N GLY A 69 -10.62 5.49 -0.03
CA GLY A 69 -10.66 5.19 -1.45
C GLY A 69 -12.08 4.95 -1.98
N LEU A 70 -12.17 4.12 -3.03
CA LEU A 70 -13.42 3.55 -3.55
C LEU A 70 -13.91 2.34 -2.75
N VAL A 71 -13.17 1.90 -1.73
CA VAL A 71 -13.48 0.70 -0.97
C VAL A 71 -14.02 1.08 0.40
N HIS A 72 -15.26 0.65 0.63
CA HIS A 72 -15.85 0.58 1.96
C HIS A 72 -15.79 -0.88 2.40
N ALA A 73 -15.19 -1.13 3.56
CA ALA A 73 -15.11 -2.48 4.12
C ALA A 73 -15.51 -2.44 5.59
N ASP A 74 -16.57 -3.15 5.94
CA ASP A 74 -17.04 -3.26 7.30
C ASP A 74 -16.06 -4.08 8.16
N LYS A 75 -16.12 -3.88 9.47
CA LYS A 75 -15.31 -4.68 10.40
C LYS A 75 -15.58 -6.18 10.24
N GLY A 76 -14.58 -6.99 10.55
CA GLY A 76 -14.64 -8.44 10.40
C GLY A 76 -13.99 -8.91 9.10
N PHE A 77 -14.70 -9.75 8.35
CA PHE A 77 -14.12 -10.49 7.23
C PHE A 77 -13.73 -9.59 6.04
N GLU A 78 -14.48 -8.52 5.76
CA GLU A 78 -14.22 -7.65 4.62
C GLU A 78 -12.90 -6.90 4.77
N VAL A 79 -12.68 -6.24 5.92
CA VAL A 79 -11.38 -5.61 6.21
C VAL A 79 -10.26 -6.63 6.23
N LEU A 80 -10.50 -7.81 6.82
CA LEU A 80 -9.48 -8.87 6.84
C LEU A 80 -9.00 -9.20 5.43
N VAL A 81 -9.93 -9.43 4.50
CA VAL A 81 -9.60 -9.75 3.11
C VAL A 81 -8.92 -8.58 2.42
N PHE A 82 -9.51 -7.39 2.50
CA PHE A 82 -9.00 -6.21 1.81
C PHE A 82 -7.61 -5.81 2.32
N ALA A 83 -7.46 -5.63 3.63
CA ALA A 83 -6.19 -5.22 4.21
C ALA A 83 -5.11 -6.29 4.04
N SER A 84 -5.46 -7.59 4.09
CA SER A 84 -4.51 -8.66 3.79
C SER A 84 -4.09 -8.65 2.32
N PHE A 85 -5.01 -8.40 1.40
CA PHE A 85 -4.70 -8.26 -0.03
C PHE A 85 -3.71 -7.12 -0.27
N VAL A 86 -3.95 -5.94 0.32
CA VAL A 86 -3.05 -4.79 0.18
C VAL A 86 -1.70 -5.07 0.84
N LEU A 87 -1.69 -5.61 2.06
CA LEU A 87 -0.46 -5.95 2.80
C LEU A 87 0.39 -6.98 2.05
N VAL A 88 -0.19 -8.13 1.71
CA VAL A 88 0.53 -9.21 1.04
C VAL A 88 0.93 -8.80 -0.38
N GLY A 89 0.05 -8.14 -1.11
CA GLY A 89 0.33 -7.67 -2.46
C GLY A 89 1.43 -6.62 -2.50
N ALA A 90 1.43 -5.65 -1.58
CA ALA A 90 2.48 -4.64 -1.49
C ALA A 90 3.83 -5.26 -1.10
N THR A 91 3.85 -6.16 -0.12
CA THR A 91 5.07 -6.90 0.26
C THR A 91 5.58 -7.78 -0.88
N ALA A 92 4.69 -8.43 -1.62
CA ALA A 92 5.04 -9.22 -2.80
C ALA A 92 5.62 -8.32 -3.91
N CYS A 93 4.98 -7.20 -4.23
CA CYS A 93 5.48 -6.23 -5.21
C CYS A 93 6.85 -5.70 -4.81
N ALA A 94 7.06 -5.40 -3.52
CA ALA A 94 8.36 -4.98 -3.01
C ALA A 94 9.46 -6.02 -3.25
N ALA A 95 9.18 -7.29 -2.92
CA ALA A 95 10.10 -8.40 -3.13
C ALA A 95 10.31 -8.73 -4.62
N ILE A 96 9.28 -8.62 -5.44
CA ILE A 96 9.33 -8.92 -6.87
C ILE A 96 10.12 -7.83 -7.61
N ALA A 97 9.89 -6.56 -7.28
CA ALA A 97 10.56 -5.42 -7.90
C ALA A 97 12.09 -5.59 -7.80
N VAL A 98 12.63 -5.87 -6.61
CA VAL A 98 14.07 -6.04 -6.41
C VAL A 98 14.67 -7.32 -7.02
N GLN A 99 13.83 -8.28 -7.41
CA GLN A 99 14.27 -9.46 -8.15
C GLN A 99 14.37 -9.19 -9.67
N ASN A 100 13.48 -8.35 -10.22
CA ASN A 100 13.51 -7.87 -11.62
C ASN A 100 13.83 -8.96 -12.69
N ARG A 101 13.16 -10.13 -12.63
CA ARG A 101 13.56 -11.31 -13.41
C ARG A 101 12.79 -11.59 -14.70
N ASN A 102 11.47 -11.40 -14.74
CA ASN A 102 10.65 -11.85 -15.87
C ASN A 102 9.35 -11.04 -16.07
N ASP A 103 8.70 -11.26 -17.21
CA ASP A 103 7.47 -10.57 -17.62
C ASP A 103 6.32 -10.80 -16.66
N LEU A 104 6.03 -12.05 -16.29
CA LEU A 104 4.88 -12.37 -15.43
C LEU A 104 4.93 -11.62 -14.08
N ARG A 105 6.13 -11.47 -13.52
CA ARG A 105 6.38 -10.72 -12.29
C ARG A 105 6.15 -9.22 -12.44
N ASN A 106 6.62 -8.63 -13.53
CA ASN A 106 6.37 -7.21 -13.81
C ASN A 106 4.89 -6.96 -14.15
N ALA A 107 4.23 -7.91 -14.81
CA ALA A 107 2.79 -7.86 -15.07
C ALA A 107 1.97 -7.91 -13.78
N PHE A 108 2.40 -8.70 -12.79
CA PHE A 108 1.78 -8.71 -11.47
C PHE A 108 1.88 -7.34 -10.78
N ILE A 109 3.07 -6.70 -10.79
CA ILE A 109 3.24 -5.35 -10.23
C ILE A 109 2.33 -4.36 -10.96
N ALA A 110 2.35 -4.35 -12.30
CA ALA A 110 1.50 -3.46 -13.08
C ALA A 110 0.01 -3.64 -12.77
N MET A 111 -0.45 -4.89 -12.68
CA MET A 111 -1.85 -5.20 -12.34
C MET A 111 -2.21 -4.74 -10.93
N PHE A 112 -1.37 -5.07 -9.94
CA PHE A 112 -1.60 -4.69 -8.55
C PHE A 112 -1.62 -3.16 -8.41
N ASP A 113 -0.61 -2.47 -8.94
CA ASP A 113 -0.50 -1.01 -8.87
C ASP A 113 -1.67 -0.32 -9.57
N SER A 114 -2.16 -0.87 -10.68
CA SER A 114 -3.36 -0.35 -11.37
C SER A 114 -4.61 -0.45 -10.50
N VAL A 115 -4.80 -1.58 -9.82
CA VAL A 115 -5.94 -1.79 -8.92
C VAL A 115 -5.86 -0.83 -7.73
N ILE A 116 -4.70 -0.73 -7.09
CA ILE A 116 -4.53 0.14 -5.93
C ILE A 116 -4.66 1.62 -6.32
N LEU A 117 -4.12 2.03 -7.47
CA LEU A 117 -4.34 3.37 -8.01
C LEU A 117 -5.82 3.65 -8.26
N LEU A 118 -6.56 2.73 -8.87
CA LEU A 118 -7.98 2.93 -9.12
C LEU A 118 -8.72 3.17 -7.80
N ILE A 119 -8.40 2.39 -6.76
CA ILE A 119 -9.05 2.50 -5.46
C ILE A 119 -8.73 3.83 -4.76
N PHE A 120 -7.45 4.23 -4.70
CA PHE A 120 -7.05 5.38 -3.89
C PHE A 120 -6.91 6.69 -4.68
N ALA A 121 -6.42 6.65 -5.93
CA ALA A 121 -6.21 7.87 -6.71
C ALA A 121 -7.53 8.45 -7.25
N THR A 122 -8.56 7.63 -7.47
CA THR A 122 -9.85 8.11 -7.98
C THR A 122 -10.51 9.16 -7.07
N PRO A 123 -10.71 8.91 -5.76
CA PRO A 123 -11.28 9.93 -4.88
C PRO A 123 -10.38 11.16 -4.71
N ILE A 124 -9.06 10.97 -4.65
CA ILE A 124 -8.09 12.08 -4.61
C ILE A 124 -8.28 13.00 -5.84
N ILE A 125 -8.38 12.43 -7.03
CA ILE A 125 -8.61 13.17 -8.28
C ILE A 125 -9.98 13.83 -8.26
N ALA A 126 -11.03 13.11 -7.82
CA ALA A 126 -12.38 13.65 -7.74
C ALA A 126 -12.46 14.88 -6.81
N ASP A 127 -11.83 14.82 -5.65
CA ASP A 127 -11.79 15.93 -4.70
C ASP A 127 -10.92 17.09 -5.19
N LEU A 128 -9.82 16.80 -5.89
CA LEU A 128 -9.02 17.83 -6.56
C LEU A 128 -9.85 18.58 -7.62
N LEU A 129 -10.56 17.84 -8.48
CA LEU A 129 -11.40 18.42 -9.54
C LEU A 129 -12.61 19.18 -8.99
N ALA A 130 -13.16 18.74 -7.87
CA ALA A 130 -14.25 19.41 -7.18
C ALA A 130 -13.80 20.60 -6.32
N GLY A 131 -12.50 20.88 -6.22
CA GLY A 131 -11.95 21.92 -5.36
C GLY A 131 -12.09 21.62 -3.86
N ARG A 132 -12.31 20.35 -3.49
CA ARG A 132 -12.52 19.87 -2.11
C ARG A 132 -11.28 19.22 -1.48
N PHE A 133 -10.11 19.34 -2.10
CA PHE A 133 -8.86 18.77 -1.57
C PHE A 133 -8.45 19.35 -0.19
N THR A 134 -9.04 20.48 0.22
CA THR A 134 -8.89 21.03 1.59
C THR A 134 -9.80 20.39 2.62
N ASP A 135 -10.72 19.53 2.20
CA ASP A 135 -11.64 18.82 3.10
C ASP A 135 -11.10 17.45 3.51
N SER A 136 -10.01 16.99 2.88
CA SER A 136 -9.35 15.72 3.19
C SER A 136 -8.93 15.65 4.65
N ARG A 137 -9.20 14.51 5.29
CA ARG A 137 -8.81 14.22 6.67
C ARG A 137 -8.24 12.82 6.74
N ILE A 138 -7.10 12.67 7.41
CA ILE A 138 -6.51 11.37 7.71
C ILE A 138 -6.52 11.19 9.23
N GLU A 139 -7.05 10.05 9.67
CA GLU A 139 -7.10 9.67 11.08
C GLU A 139 -6.16 8.49 11.34
N PHE A 140 -5.03 8.75 12.00
CA PHE A 140 -4.11 7.71 12.48
C PHE A 140 -4.46 7.31 13.92
N GLY A 141 -5.72 6.89 14.12
CA GLY A 141 -6.28 6.62 15.44
C GLY A 141 -6.69 7.88 16.20
N GLU A 142 -6.93 7.73 17.51
CA GLU A 142 -7.63 8.72 18.34
C GLU A 142 -6.83 10.03 18.57
N TYR A 143 -5.50 10.00 18.43
CA TYR A 143 -4.62 11.10 18.87
C TYR A 143 -3.89 11.82 17.74
N LEU A 144 -3.94 11.31 16.51
CA LEU A 144 -3.21 11.90 15.39
C LEU A 144 -4.15 12.06 14.20
N GLN A 145 -4.73 13.25 14.11
CA GLN A 145 -5.55 13.68 12.99
C GLN A 145 -4.88 14.89 12.34
N PHE A 146 -4.72 14.85 11.02
CA PHE A 146 -4.38 16.04 10.26
C PHE A 146 -5.30 16.12 9.04
N GLY A 147 -5.66 17.34 8.68
CA GLY A 147 -6.61 17.62 7.62
C GLY A 147 -6.13 18.73 6.71
N GLY A 148 -6.91 19.01 5.67
CA GLY A 148 -6.57 20.03 4.69
C GLY A 148 -5.61 19.55 3.63
N PHE A 149 -4.92 20.52 3.03
CA PHE A 149 -3.98 20.27 1.94
C PHE A 149 -2.82 19.34 2.34
N SER A 150 -2.40 19.34 3.61
CA SER A 150 -1.36 18.43 4.09
C SER A 150 -1.82 16.97 4.11
N ALA A 151 -3.08 16.72 4.48
CA ALA A 151 -3.70 15.39 4.39
C ALA A 151 -3.76 14.91 2.95
N PHE A 152 -4.26 15.75 2.05
CA PHE A 152 -4.28 15.47 0.61
C PHE A 152 -2.87 15.14 0.07
N LEU A 153 -1.88 15.98 0.36
CA LEU A 153 -0.49 15.74 -0.08
C LEU A 153 0.07 14.44 0.48
N PHE A 154 -0.21 14.14 1.74
CA PHE A 154 0.26 12.92 2.37
C PHE A 154 -0.36 11.68 1.70
N GLU A 155 -1.67 11.69 1.46
CA GLU A 155 -2.37 10.59 0.78
C GLU A 155 -1.84 10.40 -0.64
N PHE A 156 -1.67 11.50 -1.38
CA PHE A 156 -1.08 11.44 -2.72
C PHE A 156 0.35 10.90 -2.68
N MET A 157 1.23 11.42 -1.81
CA MET A 157 2.66 11.08 -1.80
C MET A 157 2.95 9.70 -1.22
N LEU A 158 2.15 9.20 -0.29
CA LEU A 158 2.38 7.89 0.33
C LEU A 158 1.52 6.77 -0.24
N VAL A 159 0.43 7.09 -0.93
CA VAL A 159 -0.44 6.09 -1.54
C VAL A 159 -0.39 6.20 -3.05
N ALA A 160 -0.98 7.23 -3.66
CA ALA A 160 -1.15 7.27 -5.11
C ALA A 160 0.17 7.33 -5.91
N ALA A 161 1.09 8.23 -5.55
CA ALA A 161 2.34 8.45 -6.28
C ALA A 161 3.27 7.21 -6.31
N PRO A 162 3.47 6.48 -5.19
CA PRO A 162 4.16 5.19 -5.18
C PRO A 162 3.66 4.20 -6.23
N TYR A 163 2.35 3.98 -6.29
CA TYR A 163 1.75 3.04 -7.23
C TYR A 163 1.77 3.57 -8.66
N ALA A 164 1.62 4.88 -8.88
CA ALA A 164 1.79 5.48 -10.21
C ALA A 164 3.20 5.25 -10.75
N PHE A 165 4.21 5.41 -9.89
CA PHE A 165 5.60 5.17 -10.25
C PHE A 165 5.88 3.68 -10.50
N GLY A 166 5.38 2.79 -9.65
CA GLY A 166 5.51 1.35 -9.82
C GLY A 166 4.85 0.84 -11.10
N LEU A 167 3.65 1.34 -11.42
CA LEU A 167 2.92 1.04 -12.65
C LEU A 167 3.72 1.51 -13.88
N TRP A 168 4.17 2.75 -13.89
CA TRP A 168 4.98 3.29 -14.99
C TRP A 168 6.26 2.46 -15.22
N TRP A 169 6.98 2.14 -14.14
CA TRP A 169 8.21 1.38 -14.21
C TRP A 169 7.98 -0.05 -14.72
N SER A 170 6.99 -0.75 -14.17
CA SER A 170 6.68 -2.14 -14.53
C SER A 170 6.19 -2.26 -15.98
N LEU A 171 5.34 -1.35 -16.46
CA LEU A 171 4.95 -1.28 -17.87
C LEU A 171 6.15 -1.00 -18.79
N GLY A 172 7.08 -0.14 -18.36
CA GLY A 172 8.33 0.12 -19.07
C GLY A 172 9.18 -1.14 -19.23
N LYS A 173 9.29 -1.96 -18.18
CA LYS A 173 10.01 -3.25 -18.20
C LYS A 173 9.36 -4.27 -19.14
N LEU A 174 8.04 -4.43 -19.06
CA LEU A 174 7.30 -5.34 -19.96
C LEU A 174 7.53 -4.99 -21.43
N LYS A 175 7.45 -3.70 -21.77
CA LYS A 175 7.72 -3.23 -23.13
C LYS A 175 9.16 -3.47 -23.58
N GLN A 176 10.13 -3.35 -22.67
CA GLN A 176 11.54 -3.64 -22.96
C GLN A 176 11.74 -5.13 -23.25
N MET A 177 11.16 -6.01 -22.44
CA MET A 177 11.28 -7.47 -22.58
C MET A 177 10.59 -7.96 -23.86
N GLN A 178 9.41 -7.43 -24.21
CA GLN A 178 8.72 -7.73 -25.48
C GLN A 178 9.53 -7.34 -26.73
N ARG A 179 10.41 -6.34 -26.64
CA ARG A 179 11.29 -5.94 -27.75
C ARG A 179 12.53 -6.82 -27.91
N GLN A 180 12.82 -7.65 -26.91
CA GLN A 180 13.98 -8.54 -26.87
C GLN A 180 13.63 -10.00 -27.19
N ALA A 181 12.34 -10.35 -27.21
CA ALA A 181 11.80 -11.65 -27.58
C ALA A 181 11.57 -11.73 -29.09
#